data_AF-A0A3D9BL36-F1
#
_entry.id   AF-A0A3D9BL36-F1
#
_cell.length_a   1.000
_cell.length_b   1.000
_cell.length_c   1.000
_cell.angle_alpha   90.00
_cell.angle_beta   90.00
_cell.angle_gamma   90.00
#
_symmetry.space_group_name_H-M   'P 1'
#
loop_
_entity.id
_entity.type
_entity.pdbx_description
1 polymer ?
#
loop_
_entity_poly.entity_id
_entity_poly.type
_entity_poly.pdbx_seq_one_letter_code
_entity_poly.pdbx_strand_id
1 'polypeptide(L)' 'MVRRVTDRVLVMKAGEIVEAGETERVFSAPSHPYTRRLIDAAPRLPEVGQAPETAHARPR' A
#
# COMPACT_ATOMS: atom_id res chain seq x y z
N MET A 1 7.43 0.48 -0.70
CA MET A 1 7.54 0.45 0.78
C MET A 1 6.16 0.50 1.43
N VAL A 2 5.32 1.51 1.13
CA VAL A 2 3.97 1.70 1.70
C VAL A 2 3.11 0.43 1.72
N ARG A 3 3.07 -0.34 0.61
CA ARG A 3 2.31 -1.61 0.54
C ARG A 3 2.65 -2.63 1.65
N ARG A 4 3.87 -2.61 2.17
CA ARG A 4 4.38 -3.60 3.13
C ARG A 4 4.40 -3.12 4.59
N VAL A 5 4.11 -1.84 4.84
CA VAL A 5 4.29 -1.23 6.17
C VAL A 5 3.02 -0.55 6.68
N THR A 6 1.91 -0.63 5.95
CA THR A 6 0.70 0.10 6.31
C THR A 6 -0.54 -0.69 5.92
N ASP A 7 -1.50 -0.79 6.83
CA ASP A 7 -2.77 -1.48 6.61
C ASP A 7 -3.77 -0.62 5.84
N ARG A 8 -3.70 0.71 5.99
CA ARG A 8 -4.60 1.67 5.34
C ARG A 8 -3.87 2.82 4.69
N VAL A 9 -4.36 3.27 3.53
CA VAL A 9 -3.80 4.37 2.76
C VAL A 9 -4.87 5.43 2.51
N LEU A 10 -4.45 6.70 2.57
CA LEU A 10 -5.20 7.85 2.08
C LEU A 10 -4.41 8.50 0.95
N VAL A 11 -5.09 8.76 -0.15
CA VAL A 11 -4.56 9.46 -1.31
C VAL A 11 -5.15 10.87 -1.33
N MET A 12 -4.27 11.86 -1.41
CA MET A 12 -4.67 13.26 -1.45
C MET A 12 -4.25 13.93 -2.75
N LYS A 13 -5.08 14.85 -3.22
CA LYS A 13 -4.79 15.73 -4.35
C LYS A 13 -5.30 17.12 -4.04
N ALA A 14 -4.45 18.13 -4.19
CA ALA A 14 -4.82 19.54 -3.99
C ALA A 14 -5.47 19.85 -2.62
N GLY A 15 -5.04 19.14 -1.56
CA GLY A 15 -5.57 19.34 -0.20
C GLY A 15 -6.83 18.52 0.12
N GLU A 16 -7.36 17.75 -0.83
CA GLU A 16 -8.55 16.92 -0.64
C GLU A 16 -8.20 15.44 -0.64
N ILE A 17 -8.90 14.65 0.18
CA ILE A 17 -8.81 13.19 0.17
C ILE A 17 -9.62 12.67 -1.01
N VAL A 18 -8.95 12.07 -1.98
CA VAL A 18 -9.57 11.56 -3.21
C VAL A 18 -9.80 10.05 -3.19
N GLU A 19 -9.09 9.32 -2.32
CA GLU A 19 -9.30 7.88 -2.12
C GLU A 19 -8.78 7.47 -0.73
N ALA A 20 -9.49 6.57 -0.05
CA ALA A 20 -9.06 6.00 1.23
C ALA A 20 -9.52 4.55 1.35
N GLY A 21 -8.67 3.67 1.88
CA GLY A 21 -9.02 2.25 1.98
C GLY A 21 -7.87 1.39 2.49
N GLU A 22 -8.11 0.08 2.52
CA GLU A 22 -7.05 -0.90 2.77
C GLU A 22 -5.99 -0.80 1.68
N THR A 23 -4.72 -0.89 2.09
CA THR A 23 -3.59 -0.75 1.19
C THR A 23 -3.67 -1.76 0.04
N GLU A 24 -3.98 -3.03 0.34
CA GLU A 24 -4.14 -4.05 -0.71
C GLU A 24 -5.22 -3.66 -1.74
N ARG A 25 -6.35 -3.10 -1.29
CA ARG A 25 -7.45 -2.70 -2.18
C ARG A 25 -7.12 -1.48 -3.02
N VAL A 26 -6.49 -0.47 -2.42
CA VAL A 26 -6.07 0.76 -3.14
C VAL A 26 -5.04 0.43 -4.22
N PHE A 27 -4.15 -0.54 -3.98
CA PHE A 27 -3.12 -0.94 -4.94
C PHE A 27 -3.61 -1.96 -6.00
N SER A 28 -4.55 -2.85 -5.66
CA SER A 28 -5.07 -3.86 -6.59
C SER A 28 -6.26 -3.39 -7.43
N ALA A 29 -7.14 -2.58 -6.85
CA ALA A 29 -8.35 -2.07 -7.49
C ALA A 29 -8.56 -0.58 -7.18
N PRO A 30 -7.64 0.30 -7.61
CA PRO A 30 -7.76 1.74 -7.40
C PRO A 30 -9.04 2.29 -8.05
N SER A 31 -9.85 2.96 -7.25
CA SER A 31 -11.14 3.52 -7.67
C SER A 31 -10.97 4.88 -8.33
N HIS A 32 -10.02 5.70 -7.87
CA HIS A 32 -9.84 7.05 -8.38
C HIS A 32 -8.80 7.10 -9.52
N PRO A 33 -9.07 7.79 -10.65
CA PRO A 33 -8.15 7.88 -11.78
C PRO A 33 -6.77 8.46 -11.43
N TYR A 34 -6.72 9.37 -10.46
CA TYR A 34 -5.46 9.92 -9.95
C TYR A 34 -4.60 8.86 -9.26
N THR A 35 -5.21 8.00 -8.44
CA THR A 35 -4.53 6.90 -7.75
C THR A 35 -3.92 5.92 -8.76
N ARG A 36 -4.64 5.60 -9.84
CA ARG A 36 -4.12 4.77 -10.95
C ARG A 36 -2.85 5.37 -11.55
N ARG A 37 -2.87 6.67 -11.87
CA ARG A 37 -1.70 7.37 -12.42
C ARG A 37 -0.50 7.34 -11.48
N LEU A 38 -0.73 7.47 -10.17
CA LEU A 38 0.34 7.38 -9.17
C LEU A 38 0.94 5.98 -9.09
N ILE A 39 0.09 4.94 -9.14
CA ILE A 39 0.53 3.54 -9.11
C ILE A 39 1.32 3.21 -10.39
N ASP A 40 0.84 3.64 -11.56
CA ASP A 40 1.52 3.41 -12.85
C ASP A 40 2.86 4.14 -12.94
N ALA A 41 2.97 5.30 -12.31
CA ALA A 41 4.22 6.07 -12.22
C ALA A 41 5.21 5.50 -11.19
N ALA A 42 4.76 4.60 -10.31
CA ALA A 42 5.60 4.07 -9.25
C ALA A 42 6.67 3.12 -9.84
N PRO A 43 7.93 3.21 -9.38
CA PRO A 43 8.96 2.27 -9.78
C PRO A 43 8.58 0.86 -9.31
N ARG A 44 8.63 -0.11 -10.22
CA ARG A 44 8.44 -1.53 -9.89
C ARG A 44 9.63 -1.96 -9.03
N LEU A 45 9.44 -1.99 -7.71
CA LEU A 45 10.43 -2.59 -6.84
C LEU A 45 10.52 -4.09 -7.16
N PRO A 46 11.73 -4.67 -7.27
CA PRO A 46 11.86 -6.11 -7.33
C PRO A 46 11.16 -6.72 -6.10
N GLU A 47 10.45 -7.83 -6.30
CA GLU A 47 9.84 -8.59 -5.22
C GLU A 47 10.93 -9.07 -4.27
N VAL A 48 11.19 -8.31 -3.21
CA VAL A 48 11.98 -8.81 -2.09
C VAL A 48 11.10 -9.86 -1.43
N GLY A 49 11.44 -11.14 -1.63
CA GLY A 49 10.72 -12.29 -1.09
C GLY A 49 10.39 -12.08 0.39
N GLN A 50 9.18 -12.47 0.77
CA GLN A 50 8.72 -12.38 2.14
C GLN A 50 9.67 -13.22 3.01
N ALA A 51 10.45 -12.57 3.87
CA ALA A 51 11.17 -13.29 4.91
C ALA A 51 10.11 -13.97 5.78
N PRO A 52 10.20 -15.29 6.04
CA PRO A 52 9.24 -15.96 6.90
C PRO A 52 9.33 -15.32 8.29
N GLU A 53 8.24 -14.71 8.74
CA GLU A 53 8.05 -14.26 10.12
C GLU A 53 8.08 -15.49 11.03
N THR A 54 9.28 -15.92 11.40
CA THR A 54 9.48 -16.96 12.39
C THR A 54 9.72 -16.26 13.72
N ALA A 55 8.79 -16.48 14.65
CA ALA A 55 8.89 -16.21 16.09
C ALA A 55 8.74 -14.74 16.57
N HIS A 56 7.49 -14.29 16.70
CA HIS A 56 7.10 -13.55 17.91
C HIS A 56 6.21 -14.45 18.81
N ALA A 57 6.78 -15.56 19.26
CA ALA A 57 6.23 -16.27 20.41
C ALA A 57 6.52 -15.41 21.65
N ARG A 58 5.48 -14.80 22.21
CA ARG A 58 5.53 -14.15 23.52
C ARG A 58 5.44 -15.23 24.60
N PRO A 59 6.49 -15.56 25.38
CA PRO A 59 6.31 -16.34 26.59
C PRO A 59 5.74 -15.44 27.70
N ARG A 60 4.97 -16.07 28.60
CA ARG A 60 4.27 -15.46 29.73
C ARG A 60 5.18 -14.78 30.74
#